data_AF-A0A926JTM0-F1
#
_entry.id   AF-A0A926JTM0-F1
#
_cell.length_a   1.000
_cell.length_b   1.000
_cell.length_c   1.000
_cell.angle_alpha   90.00
_cell.angle_beta   90.00
_cell.angle_gamma   90.00
#
_symmetry.space_group_name_H-M   'P 1'
#
loop_
_entity.id
_entity.type
_entity.pdbx_description
1 polymer ?
#
loop_
_entity_poly.entity_id
_entity_poly.type
_entity_poly.pdbx_seq_one_letter_code
_entity_poly.pdbx_strand_id
1 'polypeptide(L)' 'METRVAKVEFKENKLFFLLEDGREVGCPLEWFPKLWKATDEQRNKYRILPYGIGVHWEDLDEDISTEGMFKYSPPLKTL' A
#
# COMPACT_ATOMS: atom_id res chain seq x y z
N MET A 1 -17.96 -8.82 2.14
CA MET A 1 -16.73 -9.54 2.52
C MET A 1 -15.71 -8.50 2.94
N GLU A 2 -15.20 -8.59 4.16
CA GLU A 2 -14.12 -7.71 4.62
C GLU A 2 -12.83 -8.14 3.91
N THR A 3 -12.24 -7.26 3.10
CA THR A 3 -10.96 -7.51 2.47
C THR A 3 -9.84 -7.26 3.48
N ARG A 4 -8.95 -8.24 3.68
CA ARG A 4 -7.86 -8.18 4.67
C ARG A 4 -6.52 -8.32 3.99
N VAL A 5 -5.58 -7.44 4.31
CA VAL A 5 -4.20 -7.53 3.81
C VAL A 5 -3.43 -8.61 4.57
N ALA A 6 -2.76 -9.48 3.81
CA ALA A 6 -1.87 -10.52 4.32
C ALA A 6 -0.40 -10.15 4.14
N LYS A 7 -0.07 -9.41 3.08
CA LYS A 7 1.31 -9.01 2.75
C LYS A 7 1.33 -7.80 1.82
N VAL A 8 2.42 -7.03 1.88
CA VAL A 8 2.72 -5.98 0.91
C VAL A 8 3.86 -6.40 -0.01
N GLU A 9 3.73 -6.05 -1.29
CA GLU A 9 4.79 -6.19 -2.29
C GLU A 9 4.96 -4.90 -3.11
N PHE A 10 6.21 -4.63 -3.48
CA PHE A 10 6.57 -3.55 -4.40
C PHE A 10 7.19 -4.18 -5.65
N LYS A 11 6.58 -3.95 -6.82
CA LYS A 11 7.10 -4.41 -8.11
C LYS A 11 6.66 -3.46 -9.21
N GLU A 12 7.49 -3.27 -10.23
CA GLU A 12 7.17 -2.47 -11.43
C GLU A 12 6.58 -1.07 -11.12
N ASN A 13 7.17 -0.34 -10.17
CA ASN A 13 6.70 0.98 -9.72
C ASN A 13 5.25 0.99 -9.19
N LYS A 14 4.79 -0.14 -8.64
CA LYS A 14 3.48 -0.28 -8.01
C LYS A 14 3.61 -0.83 -6.59
N LEU A 15 2.66 -0.44 -5.75
CA LEU A 15 2.39 -1.00 -4.44
C LEU A 15 1.25 -2.03 -4.58
N PHE A 16 1.46 -3.23 -4.06
CA PHE A 16 0.45 -4.29 -4.02
C PHE A 16 0.13 -4.69 -2.58
N PHE A 17 -1.17 -4.81 -2.29
CA PHE A 17 -1.65 -5.56 -1.13
C PHE A 17 -2.08 -6.95 -1.61
N LEU A 18 -1.39 -7.97 -1.10
CA LEU A 18 -1.81 -9.38 -1.21
C LEU A 18 -2.81 -9.64 -0.11
N LEU A 19 -3.96 -10.18 -0.48
CA LEU A 19 -5.12 -10.32 0.40
C LEU A 19 -5.23 -11.75 0.93
N GLU A 20 -5.82 -11.92 2.12
CA GLU A 20 -5.99 -13.24 2.75
C GLU A 20 -6.81 -14.21 1.89
N ASP A 21 -7.66 -13.70 0.99
CA ASP A 21 -8.48 -14.50 0.08
C ASP A 21 -7.78 -14.85 -1.25
N GLY A 22 -6.48 -14.56 -1.35
CA GLY A 22 -5.64 -14.89 -2.51
C GLY A 22 -5.71 -13.88 -3.66
N ARG A 23 -6.50 -12.81 -3.54
CA ARG A 23 -6.50 -11.70 -4.50
C ARG A 23 -5.32 -10.75 -4.25
N GLU A 24 -4.99 -9.95 -5.25
CA GLU A 24 -4.07 -8.82 -5.12
C GLU A 24 -4.76 -7.52 -5.59
N VAL A 25 -4.48 -6.41 -4.91
CA VAL A 25 -4.87 -5.06 -5.34
C VAL A 25 -3.63 -4.20 -5.46
N GLY A 26 -3.47 -3.56 -6.61
CA GLY A 26 -2.27 -2.81 -6.96
C GLY A 26 -2.55 -1.38 -7.39
N CYS A 27 -1.74 -0.45 -6.92
CA CYS A 27 -1.78 0.97 -7.27
C CYS A 27 -0.38 1.45 -7.69
N PRO A 28 -0.25 2.44 -8.59
CA PRO A 28 1.01 3.11 -8.85
C PRO A 28 1.65 3.64 -7.56
N LEU A 29 2.94 3.37 -7.37
CA LEU A 29 3.67 3.77 -6.16
C LEU A 29 3.79 5.29 -6.04
N GLU A 30 3.82 5.99 -7.18
CA GLU A 30 3.89 7.47 -7.23
C GLU A 30 2.68 8.16 -6.58
N TRP A 31 1.57 7.44 -6.37
CA TRP A 31 0.39 7.93 -5.66
C TRP A 31 0.66 8.13 -4.16
N PHE A 32 1.73 7.54 -3.63
CA PHE A 32 2.12 7.59 -2.24
C PHE A 32 3.51 8.24 -2.13
N PRO A 33 3.60 9.59 -2.09
CA PRO A 33 4.87 10.30 -2.24
C PRO A 33 5.94 9.92 -1.21
N LYS A 34 5.55 9.54 0.01
CA LYS A 34 6.49 9.07 1.04
C LYS A 34 7.09 7.71 0.68
N LEU A 35 6.25 6.75 0.27
CA LEU A 35 6.72 5.44 -0.19
C LEU A 35 7.50 5.52 -1.51
N TRP A 36 7.12 6.43 -2.41
CA TRP A 36 7.85 6.69 -3.65
C TRP A 36 9.30 7.12 -3.38
N LYS A 37 9.52 7.96 -2.37
CA LYS A 37 10.85 8.46 -2.00
C LYS A 37 11.63 7.55 -1.04
N ALA A 38 10.98 6.55 -0.46
CA ALA A 38 11.57 5.65 0.53
C ALA A 38 12.58 4.68 -0.10
N THR A 39 13.60 4.28 0.67
CA THR A 39 14.48 3.17 0.30
C THR A 39 13.74 1.84 0.37
N ASP A 40 14.30 0.79 -0.21
CA ASP A 40 13.70 -0.53 -0.12
C ASP A 40 13.71 -1.06 1.33
N GLU A 41 14.70 -0.72 2.16
CA GLU A 41 14.66 -1.08 3.59
C GLU A 41 13.48 -0.40 4.31
N GLN A 42 13.25 0.89 4.06
CA GLN A 42 12.13 1.63 4.64
C GLN A 42 10.79 1.06 4.18
N ARG A 43 10.65 0.73 2.89
CA ARG A 43 9.44 0.12 2.33
C ARG A 43 9.15 -1.26 2.90
N ASN A 44 10.18 -2.06 3.17
CA ASN A 44 10.02 -3.40 3.72
C ASN A 44 9.81 -3.40 5.25
N LYS A 45 10.01 -2.26 5.92
CA LYS A 45 9.76 -2.09 7.35
C LYS A 45 8.36 -1.57 7.63
N TYR A 46 7.37 -2.41 7.33
CA TYR A 46 5.96 -2.14 7.62
C TYR A 46 5.41 -3.09 8.68
N ARG A 47 4.24 -2.73 9.23
CA ARG A 47 3.37 -3.66 9.97
C ARG A 47 1.97 -3.63 9.39
N ILE A 48 1.32 -4.78 9.37
CA ILE A 48 -0.11 -4.88 9.07
C ILE A 48 -0.89 -4.44 10.31
N LEU A 49 -1.87 -3.55 10.12
CA LEU A 49 -2.76 -3.10 11.19
C LEU A 49 -3.67 -4.25 11.66
N PRO A 50 -4.17 -4.21 12.91
CA PRO A 50 -5.08 -5.25 13.42
C PRO A 50 -6.24 -5.55 12.47
N TYR A 51 -6.59 -6.82 12.35
CA TYR A 51 -7.64 -7.32 11.44
C TYR A 51 -7.37 -7.08 9.94
N GLY A 52 -6.15 -6.72 9.53
CA GLY A 52 -5.80 -6.57 8.12
C GLY A 52 -6.46 -5.38 7.43
N ILE A 53 -6.87 -4.37 8.19
CA ILE A 53 -7.60 -3.19 7.68
C ILE A 53 -6.70 -2.15 7.00
N GLY A 54 -5.38 -2.34 7.07
CA GLY A 54 -4.40 -1.46 6.44
C GLY A 54 -2.97 -1.82 6.82
N VAL A 55 -2.04 -0.97 6.40
CA VAL A 55 -0.60 -1.14 6.60
C VAL A 55 -0.01 0.18 7.07
N HIS A 56 0.88 0.08 8.06
CA HIS A 56 1.58 1.21 8.65
C HIS A 56 3.09 1.10 8.42
N TRP A 57 3.71 2.19 7.99
CA TRP A 57 5.16 2.38 7.90
C TRP A 57 5.62 3.40 8.94
N GLU A 58 6.19 2.90 10.05
CA GLU A 58 6.60 3.74 11.20
C GLU A 58 7.67 4.76 10.80
N ASP A 59 8.71 4.32 10.10
CA ASP A 59 9.83 5.19 9.70
C ASP A 59 9.43 6.31 8.72
N LEU A 60 8.26 6.18 8.10
CA LEU A 60 7.73 7.11 7.11
C LEU A 60 6.51 7.89 7.63
N ASP A 61 6.02 7.56 8.82
CA ASP A 61 4.77 8.08 9.38
C ASP A 61 3.61 7.98 8.35
N GLU A 62 3.45 6.82 7.73
CA GLU A 62 2.49 6.61 6.63
C GLU A 62 1.56 5.43 6.91
N ASP A 63 0.27 5.65 6.69
CA ASP A 63 -0.78 4.64 6.81
C ASP A 63 -1.57 4.53 5.51
N ILE A 64 -1.76 3.30 5.03
CA ILE A 64 -2.60 3.01 3.87
C ILE A 64 -3.64 1.98 4.28
N SER A 65 -4.92 2.35 4.19
CA SER A 65 -6.03 1.43 4.48
C SER A 65 -6.27 0.48 3.31
N THR A 66 -6.69 -0.75 3.63
CA THR A 66 -7.07 -1.75 2.64
C THR A 66 -8.22 -1.26 1.77
N GLU A 67 -9.20 -0.55 2.34
CA GLU A 67 -10.29 0.07 1.59
C GLU A 67 -9.81 1.21 0.67
N GLY A 68 -8.84 2.00 1.15
CA GLY A 68 -8.22 3.09 0.38
C GLY A 68 -7.60 2.59 -0.92
N MET A 69 -6.98 1.41 -0.91
CA MET A 69 -6.42 0.78 -2.12
C MET A 69 -7.47 0.48 -3.20
N PHE A 70 -8.75 0.33 -2.86
CA PHE A 70 -9.83 0.10 -3.84
C PHE A 70 -10.49 1.39 -4.35
N LYS A 71 -10.48 2.45 -3.54
CA LYS A 71 -11.25 3.68 -3.80
C LYS A 71 -10.38 4.85 -4.24
N TYR A 72 -9.09 4.83 -3.87
CA TYR A 72 -8.21 5.95 -4.13
C TYR A 72 -7.79 5.97 -5.59
N SER A 73 -8.10 7.06 -6.25
CA SER A 73 -7.56 7.41 -7.56
C SER A 73 -7.19 8.90 -7.47
N PRO A 74 -5.91 9.24 -7.31
CA PRO A 74 -5.52 10.63 -7.36
C PRO A 74 -5.82 11.19 -8.76
N PRO A 75 -6.06 12.50 -8.87
CA PRO A 75 -6.21 13.13 -10.18
C PRO A 75 -4.98 12.83 -11.02
N LEU A 76 -5.20 12.46 -12.28
CA LEU A 76 -4.12 12.32 -13.25
C LEU A 76 -3.32 13.63 -13.26
N LYS A 77 -2.00 13.56 -13.10
CA LYS A 77 -1.15 14.74 -13.29
C LYS A 77 -1.30 15.15 -14.75
N THR A 78 -2.01 16.24 -15.00
CA THR A 78 -1.99 16.90 -16.31
C THR A 78 -0.56 17.41 -16.51
N LEU A 79 0.07 16.95 -17.60
CA LEU A 79 1.35 17.49 -18.07
C LEU A 79 1.24 18.98 -18.38
#